data_AF-L1PBR4-F1
#
_entry.id   AF-L1PBR4-F1
#
_cell.length_a   1.000
_cell.length_b   1.000
_cell.length_c   1.000
_cell.angle_alpha   90.00
_cell.angle_beta   90.00
_cell.angle_gamma   90.00
#
_symmetry.space_group_name_H-M   'P 1'
#
loop_
_entity.id
_entity.type
_entity.pdbx_description
1 polymer ?
#
loop_
_entity_poly.entity_id
_entity_poly.type
_entity_poly.pdbx_seq_one_letter_code
_entity_poly.pdbx_strand_id
1 'polypeptide(L)'
;MKPTEFRYFDLLEEEKIPTYKIFGIEAFQKEIELLASRPKVMLLEGKKGLLTDTKGKTLKELLSFFEGKDYHTYYQLMSPKEYVDIPMDKESVFIVVLDKMSIKQQKAFQFPERMPTSRTINDFLEKGKQWDCYYIELSSAFSIELMREMKCKDTLYQIKSSKVYALLPNASISLQMSVIKNTFVRDDFGIRRLTPREIFNFQGYSKKYVLPKISDTQLYTQAVKSPNLPLIKRLKEAIDRVFL
;
A
#
# COMPACT_ATOMS: atom_id res chain seq x y z
N MET A 1 20.88 0.14 -11.51
CA MET A 1 19.47 -0.24 -11.26
C MET A 1 19.30 -0.37 -9.75
N LYS A 2 18.30 0.27 -9.12
CA LYS A 2 18.10 0.11 -7.66
C LYS A 2 17.70 -1.34 -7.36
N PRO A 3 18.26 -1.99 -6.32
CA PRO A 3 17.90 -3.36 -5.97
C PRO A 3 16.39 -3.48 -5.70
N THR A 4 15.80 -4.63 -6.05
CA THR A 4 14.39 -4.90 -5.75
C THR A 4 14.24 -5.11 -4.25
N GLU A 5 13.39 -4.28 -3.65
CA GLU A 5 13.12 -4.26 -2.21
C GLU A 5 11.83 -5.02 -1.87
N PHE A 6 11.82 -5.73 -0.74
CA PHE A 6 10.66 -6.46 -0.20
C PHE A 6 10.39 -6.04 1.24
N ARG A 7 9.11 -6.01 1.64
CA ARG A 7 8.71 -5.90 3.04
C ARG A 7 8.49 -7.28 3.63
N TYR A 8 9.13 -7.58 4.76
CA TYR A 8 8.85 -8.76 5.59
C TYR A 8 7.91 -8.38 6.73
N PHE A 9 6.80 -9.10 6.89
CA PHE A 9 5.88 -8.93 8.02
C PHE A 9 6.03 -10.07 9.02
N ASP A 10 6.26 -9.71 10.28
CA ASP A 10 6.05 -10.62 11.39
C ASP A 10 4.55 -10.62 11.75
N LEU A 11 3.88 -11.75 11.55
CA LEU A 11 2.42 -11.88 11.73
C LEU A 11 2.03 -12.30 13.16
N LEU A 12 2.98 -12.30 14.11
CA LEU A 12 2.80 -12.86 15.45
C LEU A 12 2.11 -11.95 16.49
N GLU A 13 1.82 -10.68 16.21
CA GLU A 13 1.12 -9.79 17.18
C GLU A 13 -0.19 -9.20 16.63
N GLU A 14 -1.30 -9.44 17.33
CA GLU A 14 -2.67 -9.14 16.86
C GLU A 14 -3.12 -7.67 16.97
N GLU A 15 -2.36 -6.77 17.63
CA GLU A 15 -2.85 -5.40 17.89
C GLU A 15 -1.88 -4.26 17.58
N LYS A 16 -0.72 -4.54 17.00
CA LYS A 16 0.21 -3.50 16.54
C LYS A 16 0.24 -3.45 15.03
N ILE A 17 0.49 -2.26 14.47
CA ILE A 17 0.85 -2.13 13.06
C ILE A 17 1.97 -3.13 12.80
N PRO A 18 1.83 -4.05 11.82
CA PRO A 18 2.86 -5.02 11.53
C PRO A 18 4.18 -4.30 11.35
N THR A 19 5.15 -4.56 12.24
CA THR A 19 6.50 -4.05 12.03
C THR A 19 7.05 -4.74 10.80
N TYR A 20 7.58 -3.96 9.86
CA TYR A 20 8.16 -4.50 8.65
C TYR A 20 9.58 -4.02 8.44
N LYS A 21 10.40 -4.91 7.90
CA LYS A 21 11.76 -4.61 7.45
C LYS A 21 11.79 -4.56 5.93
N ILE A 22 12.60 -3.68 5.37
CA ILE A 22 12.83 -3.58 3.92
C ILE A 22 14.17 -4.22 3.60
N PHE A 23 14.17 -5.17 2.65
CA PHE A 23 15.38 -5.89 2.25
C PHE A 23 15.55 -5.92 0.74
N GLY A 24 16.80 -5.88 0.26
CA GLY A 24 17.16 -6.42 -1.05
C GLY A 24 17.23 -7.95 -1.01
N ILE A 25 17.11 -8.64 -2.16
CA ILE A 25 17.03 -10.10 -2.20
C ILE A 25 18.20 -10.83 -1.51
N GLU A 26 19.45 -10.45 -1.80
CA GLU A 26 20.64 -11.07 -1.19
C GLU A 26 20.68 -10.85 0.33
N ALA A 27 20.39 -9.62 0.77
CA ALA A 27 20.34 -9.28 2.19
C ALA A 27 19.20 -10.03 2.90
N PHE A 28 18.07 -10.23 2.23
CA PHE A 28 16.95 -11.00 2.75
C PHE A 28 17.29 -12.48 2.90
N GLN A 29 17.88 -13.09 1.87
CA GLN A 29 18.32 -14.49 1.92
C GLN A 29 19.30 -14.73 3.08
N LYS A 30 20.27 -13.82 3.24
CA LYS A 30 21.21 -13.86 4.36
C LYS A 30 20.53 -13.71 5.71
N GLU A 31 19.56 -12.80 5.85
CA GLU A 31 18.77 -12.67 7.09
C GLU A 31 18.10 -14.00 7.44
N ILE A 32 17.44 -14.65 6.47
CA ILE A 32 16.76 -15.94 6.69
C ILE A 32 17.73 -17.05 7.10
N GLU A 33 18.94 -17.07 6.54
CA GLU A 33 19.97 -18.05 6.90
C GLU A 33 20.56 -17.83 8.30
N LEU A 34 20.51 -16.60 8.80
CA LEU A 34 21.00 -16.22 10.13
C LEU A 34 19.93 -16.31 11.22
N LEU A 35 18.68 -16.62 10.88
CA LEU A 35 17.62 -16.75 11.89
C LEU A 35 17.91 -17.93 12.83
N ALA A 36 17.96 -17.65 14.13
CA ALA A 36 18.17 -18.66 15.17
C ALA A 36 17.04 -19.71 15.22
N SER A 37 15.85 -19.33 14.77
CA SER A 37 14.67 -20.20 14.69
C SER A 37 14.02 -20.12 13.32
N ARG A 38 13.66 -21.28 12.76
CA ARG A 38 12.95 -21.41 11.49
C ARG A 38 11.52 -20.85 11.59
N PRO A 39 11.16 -19.81 10.80
CA PRO A 39 9.79 -19.30 10.80
C PRO A 39 8.79 -20.32 10.25
N LYS A 40 7.59 -20.43 10.85
CA LYS A 40 6.51 -21.26 10.29
C LYS A 40 5.83 -20.62 9.09
N VAL A 41 5.82 -19.29 9.09
CA VAL A 41 5.15 -18.43 8.12
C VAL A 41 6.02 -17.22 7.88
N MET A 42 6.13 -16.81 6.62
CA MET A 42 6.63 -15.49 6.25
C MET A 42 5.69 -14.87 5.22
N LEU A 43 5.40 -13.58 5.39
CA LEU A 43 4.65 -12.80 4.41
C LEU A 43 5.56 -11.72 3.85
N LEU A 44 5.69 -11.71 2.52
CA LEU A 44 6.48 -10.73 1.78
C LEU A 44 5.58 -9.87 0.88
N GLU A 45 5.90 -8.58 0.77
CA GLU A 45 5.29 -7.67 -0.21
C GLU A 45 6.38 -7.06 -1.11
N GLY A 46 6.24 -7.23 -2.42
CA GLY A 46 7.07 -6.62 -3.45
C GLY A 46 6.25 -5.75 -4.42
N LYS A 47 6.92 -4.88 -5.18
CA LYS A 47 6.28 -4.09 -6.25
C LYS A 47 5.80 -4.99 -7.40
N LYS A 48 4.73 -4.60 -8.11
CA LYS A 48 4.25 -5.30 -9.34
C LYS A 48 5.34 -5.66 -10.34
N GLY A 49 6.33 -4.79 -10.52
CA GLY A 49 7.46 -5.02 -11.44
C GLY A 49 8.33 -6.23 -11.11
N LEU A 50 8.21 -6.82 -9.92
CA LEU A 50 8.87 -8.08 -9.55
C LEU A 50 8.46 -9.25 -10.47
N LEU A 51 7.24 -9.23 -11.02
CA LEU A 51 6.78 -10.29 -11.93
C LEU A 51 7.54 -10.29 -13.26
N THR A 52 8.15 -9.17 -13.63
CA THR A 52 8.74 -8.95 -14.96
C THR A 52 10.21 -8.57 -14.92
N ASP A 53 10.78 -8.29 -13.75
CA ASP A 53 12.15 -7.82 -13.63
C ASP A 53 13.16 -8.85 -14.13
N THR A 54 14.03 -8.44 -15.05
CA THR A 54 15.04 -9.34 -15.65
C THR A 54 14.40 -10.65 -16.14
N LYS A 55 13.24 -10.58 -16.80
CA LYS A 55 12.42 -11.73 -17.23
C LYS A 55 11.89 -12.60 -16.06
N GLY A 56 11.56 -11.97 -14.94
CA GLY A 56 11.07 -12.59 -13.72
C GLY A 56 12.13 -13.37 -12.94
N LYS A 57 13.42 -13.06 -13.16
CA LYS A 57 14.54 -13.80 -12.54
C LYS A 57 14.52 -13.67 -11.02
N THR A 58 14.27 -12.46 -10.50
CA THR A 58 14.30 -12.18 -9.06
C THR A 58 13.25 -12.99 -8.32
N LEU A 59 12.01 -13.03 -8.83
CA LEU A 59 10.95 -13.85 -8.22
C LEU A 59 11.32 -15.33 -8.28
N LYS A 60 11.79 -15.84 -9.43
CA LYS A 60 12.20 -17.25 -9.56
C LYS A 60 13.29 -17.63 -8.58
N GLU A 61 14.30 -16.77 -8.42
CA GLU A 61 15.40 -16.99 -7.48
C GLU A 61 14.89 -17.05 -6.04
N LEU A 62 13.99 -16.14 -5.65
CA LEU A 62 13.39 -16.14 -4.32
C LEU A 62 12.55 -17.39 -4.06
N LEU A 63 11.73 -17.82 -5.03
CA LEU A 63 10.92 -19.03 -4.91
C LEU A 63 11.81 -20.29 -4.82
N SER A 64 12.85 -20.39 -5.66
CA SER A 64 13.81 -21.51 -5.61
C SER A 64 14.59 -21.55 -4.29
N PHE A 65 14.95 -20.39 -3.73
CA PHE A 65 15.62 -20.29 -2.43
C PHE A 65 14.75 -20.89 -1.31
N PHE A 66 13.46 -20.60 -1.30
CA PHE A 66 12.52 -21.13 -0.30
C PHE A 66 12.19 -22.60 -0.53
N GLU A 67 12.03 -23.03 -1.77
CA GLU A 67 11.80 -24.43 -2.12
C GLU A 67 12.97 -25.30 -1.64
N GLY A 68 14.23 -24.87 -1.88
CA GLY A 68 15.44 -25.54 -1.40
C GLY A 68 15.63 -25.51 0.12
N LYS A 69 14.80 -24.75 0.83
CA LYS A 69 14.75 -24.70 2.29
C LYS A 69 13.49 -25.37 2.84
N ASP A 70 12.79 -26.21 2.07
CA ASP A 70 11.57 -26.93 2.48
C ASP A 70 10.39 -26.02 2.90
N TYR A 71 10.25 -24.90 2.22
CA TYR A 71 9.05 -24.07 2.31
C TYR A 71 8.15 -24.25 1.08
N HIS A 72 6.84 -24.13 1.27
CA HIS A 72 5.88 -23.97 0.20
C HIS A 72 5.63 -22.48 -0.04
N THR A 73 5.70 -22.03 -1.29
CA THR A 73 5.52 -20.61 -1.64
C THR A 73 4.31 -20.40 -2.53
N TYR A 74 3.50 -19.40 -2.19
CA TYR A 74 2.37 -18.92 -2.99
C TYR A 74 2.58 -17.44 -3.28
N TYR A 75 2.22 -16.96 -4.48
CA TYR A 75 2.27 -15.53 -4.77
C TYR A 75 1.08 -15.06 -5.58
N GLN A 76 0.65 -13.81 -5.34
CA GLN A 76 -0.46 -13.19 -6.06
C GLN A 76 -0.28 -11.68 -6.17
N LEU A 77 -0.66 -11.13 -7.32
CA LEU A 77 -0.79 -9.68 -7.50
C LEU A 77 -2.11 -9.23 -6.87
N MET A 78 -2.05 -8.32 -5.91
CA MET A 78 -3.23 -7.83 -5.20
C MET A 78 -3.25 -6.31 -5.15
N SER A 79 -4.45 -5.73 -5.18
CA SER A 79 -4.68 -4.31 -5.01
C SER A 79 -5.68 -4.03 -3.88
N PRO A 80 -5.54 -2.91 -3.15
CA PRO A 80 -6.51 -2.53 -2.12
C PRO A 80 -7.93 -2.37 -2.68
N LYS A 81 -8.04 -1.89 -3.92
CA LYS A 81 -9.31 -1.75 -4.62
C LYS A 81 -10.05 -3.08 -4.80
N GLU A 82 -9.35 -4.12 -5.25
CA GLU A 82 -9.96 -5.41 -5.55
C GLU A 82 -10.25 -6.28 -4.33
N TYR A 83 -9.48 -6.12 -3.24
CA TYR A 83 -9.50 -7.08 -2.13
C TYR A 83 -9.94 -6.50 -0.79
N VAL A 84 -9.97 -5.18 -0.63
CA VAL A 84 -10.37 -4.51 0.62
C VAL A 84 -11.25 -3.28 0.41
N ASP A 85 -11.82 -3.09 -0.79
CA ASP A 85 -12.73 -1.97 -1.11
C ASP A 85 -12.15 -0.60 -0.74
N ILE A 86 -10.88 -0.34 -1.10
CA ILE A 86 -10.27 0.98 -0.93
C ILE A 86 -9.93 1.51 -2.32
N PRO A 87 -10.43 2.69 -2.75
CA PRO A 87 -10.18 3.25 -4.07
C PRO A 87 -8.74 3.78 -4.15
N MET A 88 -7.79 2.86 -4.24
CA MET A 88 -6.36 3.11 -4.27
C MET A 88 -5.68 2.23 -5.33
N ASP A 89 -5.01 2.90 -6.27
CA ASP A 89 -4.22 2.29 -7.33
C ASP A 89 -2.82 1.97 -6.81
N LYS A 90 -2.73 0.83 -6.13
CA LYS A 90 -1.48 0.23 -5.68
C LYS A 90 -1.56 -1.27 -5.86
N GLU A 91 -0.79 -1.81 -6.79
CA GLU A 91 -0.65 -3.25 -6.97
C GLU A 91 0.69 -3.71 -6.39
N SER A 92 0.61 -4.69 -5.50
CA SER A 92 1.77 -5.34 -4.91
C SER A 92 1.70 -6.84 -5.16
N VAL A 93 2.88 -7.47 -5.35
CA VAL A 93 3.01 -8.91 -5.34
C VAL A 93 3.16 -9.35 -3.89
N PHE A 94 2.19 -10.10 -3.37
CA PHE A 94 2.30 -10.75 -2.07
C PHE A 94 2.86 -12.15 -2.26
N ILE A 95 3.80 -12.55 -1.40
CA ILE A 95 4.39 -13.88 -1.37
C ILE A 95 4.18 -14.46 0.02
N VAL A 96 3.48 -15.58 0.11
CA VAL A 96 3.23 -16.33 1.34
C VAL A 96 4.15 -17.53 1.31
N VAL A 97 4.96 -17.67 2.36
CA VAL A 97 5.95 -18.73 2.51
C VAL A 97 5.59 -19.53 3.75
N LEU A 98 5.27 -20.80 3.59
CA LEU A 98 4.79 -21.68 4.65
C LEU A 98 5.75 -22.85 4.85
N ASP A 99 6.15 -23.11 6.08
CA ASP A 99 7.02 -24.23 6.40
C ASP A 99 6.31 -25.56 6.12
N LYS A 100 6.85 -26.39 5.22
CA LYS A 100 6.22 -27.66 4.81
C LYS A 100 5.96 -28.59 6.02
N MET A 101 6.84 -28.55 7.02
CA MET A 101 6.75 -29.40 8.21
C MET A 101 5.70 -28.93 9.22
N SER A 102 5.29 -27.67 9.17
CA SER A 102 4.35 -27.07 10.13
C SER A 102 2.89 -27.08 9.66
N ILE A 103 2.63 -27.43 8.40
CA ILE A 103 1.29 -27.47 7.83
C ILE A 103 0.54 -28.69 8.38
N LYS A 104 -0.56 -28.46 9.13
CA LYS A 104 -1.35 -29.53 9.75
C LYS A 104 -2.41 -30.13 8.83
N GLN A 105 -2.98 -29.30 7.94
CA GLN A 105 -4.04 -29.72 7.03
C GLN A 105 -3.48 -30.13 5.66
N GLN A 106 -4.15 -31.05 4.98
CA GLN A 106 -3.87 -31.35 3.57
C GLN A 106 -4.34 -30.23 2.61
N LYS A 107 -5.05 -29.21 3.13
CA LYS A 107 -5.60 -28.14 2.30
C LYS A 107 -4.52 -27.11 1.97
N ALA A 108 -4.25 -26.93 0.68
CA ALA A 108 -3.35 -25.90 0.20
C ALA A 108 -3.85 -24.48 0.57
N PHE A 109 -2.92 -23.57 0.83
CA PHE A 109 -3.23 -22.16 1.04
C PHE A 109 -3.95 -21.57 -0.19
N GLN A 110 -4.91 -20.70 0.08
CA GLN A 110 -5.61 -19.91 -0.93
C GLN A 110 -5.59 -18.45 -0.52
N PHE A 111 -5.25 -17.58 -1.46
CA PHE A 111 -5.37 -16.14 -1.26
C PHE A 111 -6.84 -15.76 -1.01
N PRO A 112 -7.09 -14.66 -0.26
CA PRO A 112 -8.43 -14.19 -0.03
C PRO A 112 -9.10 -13.80 -1.35
N GLU A 113 -10.39 -14.11 -1.46
CA GLU A 113 -11.21 -13.73 -2.62
C GLU A 113 -11.32 -12.21 -2.76
N ARG A 114 -11.53 -11.79 -4.01
CA ARG A 114 -11.87 -10.40 -4.34
C ARG A 114 -13.20 -9.99 -3.72
N MET A 115 -13.40 -8.69 -3.56
CA MET A 115 -14.64 -8.15 -3.03
C MET A 115 -15.17 -6.99 -3.88
N PRO A 116 -16.49 -6.76 -3.90
CA PRO A 116 -17.06 -5.64 -4.64
C PRO A 116 -16.57 -4.31 -4.07
N THR A 117 -16.47 -3.32 -4.96
CA THR A 117 -16.13 -1.94 -4.60
C THR A 117 -17.39 -1.13 -4.32
N SER A 118 -17.47 -0.50 -3.15
CA SER A 118 -18.57 0.37 -2.73
C SER A 118 -18.12 1.72 -2.18
N ARG A 119 -16.92 1.78 -1.58
CA ARG A 119 -16.39 3.02 -0.98
C ARG A 119 -15.83 3.97 -2.02
N THR A 120 -15.90 5.25 -1.68
CA THR A 120 -15.44 6.38 -2.51
C THR A 120 -14.27 7.08 -1.85
N ILE A 121 -13.62 8.00 -2.56
CA ILE A 121 -12.52 8.82 -2.01
C ILE A 121 -12.95 9.58 -0.75
N ASN A 122 -14.22 10.00 -0.68
CA ASN A 122 -14.77 10.83 0.40
C ASN A 122 -14.83 10.12 1.75
N ASP A 123 -14.82 8.79 1.73
CA ASP A 123 -14.76 7.96 2.95
C ASP A 123 -13.39 8.04 3.63
N PHE A 124 -12.36 8.48 2.89
CA PHE A 124 -10.98 8.56 3.35
C PHE A 124 -10.49 10.00 3.54
N LEU A 125 -11.26 11.01 3.09
CA LEU A 125 -10.97 12.42 3.32
C LEU A 125 -11.38 12.86 4.73
N GLU A 126 -10.56 13.72 5.34
CA GLU A 126 -10.86 14.32 6.64
C GLU A 126 -11.99 15.35 6.50
N LYS A 127 -12.85 15.43 7.53
CA LYS A 127 -13.99 16.35 7.55
C LYS A 127 -13.57 17.68 8.18
N GLY A 128 -14.23 18.76 7.76
CA GLY A 128 -13.94 20.12 8.23
C GLY A 128 -12.70 20.74 7.61
N LYS A 129 -12.38 21.96 8.04
CA LYS A 129 -11.26 22.74 7.53
C LYS A 129 -9.94 22.08 7.92
N GLN A 130 -9.04 21.92 6.94
CA GLN A 130 -7.68 21.44 7.18
C GLN A 130 -6.75 22.62 7.49
N TRP A 131 -5.47 22.34 7.76
CA TRP A 131 -4.49 23.39 7.98
C TRP A 131 -4.27 24.22 6.71
N ASP A 132 -4.13 25.53 6.86
CA ASP A 132 -4.06 26.48 5.73
C ASP A 132 -2.91 26.16 4.76
N CYS A 133 -1.83 25.57 5.25
CA CYS A 133 -0.68 25.14 4.43
C CYS A 133 -1.01 24.10 3.35
N TYR A 134 -2.14 23.40 3.45
CA TYR A 134 -2.59 22.45 2.43
C TYR A 134 -3.39 23.11 1.31
N TYR A 135 -3.93 24.30 1.54
CA TYR A 135 -4.78 25.01 0.59
C TYR A 135 -3.93 25.75 -0.44
N ILE A 136 -4.41 25.76 -1.69
CA ILE A 136 -3.78 26.54 -2.75
C ILE A 136 -4.13 28.01 -2.53
N GLU A 137 -3.11 28.84 -2.42
CA GLU A 137 -3.26 30.28 -2.36
C GLU A 137 -3.63 30.85 -3.73
N LEU A 138 -4.62 31.74 -3.77
CA LEU A 138 -5.14 32.34 -5.01
C LEU A 138 -4.31 33.55 -5.46
N SER A 139 -2.99 33.37 -5.55
CA SER A 139 -2.02 34.44 -5.81
C SER A 139 -1.57 34.53 -7.27
N SER A 140 -1.92 33.55 -8.11
CA SER A 140 -1.50 33.48 -9.52
C SER A 140 -2.65 33.25 -10.48
N ALA A 141 -2.50 33.67 -11.74
CA ALA A 141 -3.47 33.38 -12.80
C ALA A 141 -3.75 31.87 -12.92
N PHE A 142 -2.70 31.04 -12.75
CA PHE A 142 -2.82 29.59 -12.73
C PHE A 142 -3.71 29.09 -11.56
N SER A 143 -3.49 29.58 -10.34
CA SER A 143 -4.35 29.20 -9.19
C SER A 143 -5.83 29.60 -9.37
N ILE A 144 -6.09 30.70 -10.09
CA ILE A 144 -7.45 31.14 -10.44
C ILE A 144 -8.07 30.18 -11.47
N GLU A 145 -7.29 29.73 -12.45
CA GLU A 145 -7.72 28.71 -13.42
C GLU A 145 -8.07 27.39 -12.72
N LEU A 146 -7.24 26.93 -11.78
CA LEU A 146 -7.54 25.75 -10.95
C LEU A 146 -8.92 25.86 -10.28
N MET A 147 -9.23 27.02 -9.68
CA MET A 147 -10.53 27.28 -9.05
C MET A 147 -11.71 27.21 -10.00
N ARG A 148 -11.52 27.57 -11.28
CA ARG A 148 -12.55 27.51 -12.31
C ARG A 148 -12.80 26.08 -12.77
N GLU A 149 -11.75 25.28 -12.94
CA GLU A 149 -11.85 23.90 -13.44
C GLU A 149 -12.32 22.92 -12.36
N MET A 150 -11.83 23.08 -11.13
CA MET A 150 -12.11 22.15 -10.03
C MET A 150 -13.42 22.53 -9.35
N LYS A 151 -14.55 22.01 -9.83
CA LYS A 151 -15.91 22.36 -9.36
C LYS A 151 -16.54 21.32 -8.42
N CYS A 152 -16.23 20.05 -8.58
CA CYS A 152 -16.87 18.94 -7.86
C CYS A 152 -16.09 18.59 -6.59
N LYS A 153 -16.81 18.32 -5.49
CA LYS A 153 -16.18 17.88 -4.22
C LYS A 153 -15.92 16.37 -4.19
N ASP A 154 -16.67 15.61 -4.99
CA ASP A 154 -16.58 14.14 -5.07
C ASP A 154 -15.57 13.69 -6.13
N THR A 155 -14.54 14.49 -6.39
CA THR A 155 -13.60 14.26 -7.49
C THR A 155 -12.17 14.57 -7.06
N LEU A 156 -11.27 13.63 -7.39
CA LEU A 156 -9.83 13.90 -7.37
C LEU A 156 -9.46 14.67 -8.64
N TYR A 157 -8.62 15.68 -8.48
CA TYR A 157 -8.07 16.43 -9.59
C TYR A 157 -6.57 16.23 -9.66
N GLN A 158 -6.03 16.09 -10.86
CA GLN A 158 -4.59 15.97 -11.09
C GLN A 158 -4.08 17.09 -11.99
N ILE A 159 -2.95 17.69 -11.60
CA ILE A 159 -2.24 18.64 -12.44
C ILE A 159 -1.14 17.90 -13.21
N LYS A 160 -1.19 17.92 -14.54
CA LYS A 160 -0.17 17.34 -15.43
C LYS A 160 0.14 18.32 -16.54
N SER A 161 1.42 18.61 -16.76
CA SER A 161 1.87 19.55 -17.80
C SER A 161 1.10 20.87 -17.80
N SER A 162 0.91 21.45 -16.59
CA SER A 162 0.15 22.69 -16.35
C SER A 162 -1.33 22.64 -16.75
N LYS A 163 -1.93 21.46 -16.87
CA LYS A 163 -3.37 21.27 -17.13
C LYS A 163 -4.03 20.52 -16.00
N VAL A 164 -5.29 20.84 -15.73
CA VAL A 164 -6.14 20.19 -14.73
C VAL A 164 -6.90 19.04 -15.36
N TYR A 165 -6.87 17.89 -14.70
CA TYR A 165 -7.62 16.71 -15.09
C TYR A 165 -8.53 16.29 -13.94
N ALA A 166 -9.85 16.36 -14.15
CA ALA A 166 -10.82 15.72 -13.27
C ALA A 166 -10.71 14.20 -13.47
N LEU A 167 -10.47 13.46 -12.39
CA LEU A 167 -10.53 12.00 -12.44
C LEU A 167 -12.00 11.55 -12.38
N LEU A 168 -12.27 10.34 -12.86
CA LEU A 168 -13.63 9.77 -12.81
C LEU A 168 -14.13 9.67 -11.34
N PRO A 169 -15.45 9.73 -11.08
CA PRO A 169 -15.99 9.65 -9.72
C PRO A 169 -15.56 8.40 -8.91
N ASN A 170 -15.31 7.29 -9.61
CA ASN A 170 -14.80 6.03 -9.03
C ASN A 170 -13.27 5.86 -9.16
N ALA A 171 -12.57 6.96 -9.46
CA ALA A 171 -11.13 6.95 -9.56
C ALA A 171 -10.49 6.60 -8.24
N SER A 172 -9.30 6.06 -8.35
CA SER A 172 -8.52 5.58 -7.23
C SER A 172 -7.27 6.45 -7.10
N ILE A 173 -6.79 6.61 -5.87
CA ILE A 173 -5.57 7.37 -5.62
C ILE A 173 -4.35 6.52 -5.97
N SER A 174 -3.46 7.01 -6.83
CA SER A 174 -2.17 6.37 -7.05
C SER A 174 -1.18 6.78 -5.96
N LEU A 175 -0.58 5.81 -5.27
CA LEU A 175 0.40 6.06 -4.21
C LEU A 175 1.83 6.31 -4.72
N GLN A 176 1.97 7.04 -5.82
CA GLN A 176 3.27 7.55 -6.23
C GLN A 176 3.46 8.97 -5.70
N MET A 177 4.61 9.25 -5.09
CA MET A 177 4.87 10.56 -4.48
C MET A 177 4.68 11.73 -5.45
N SER A 178 5.15 11.57 -6.70
CA SER A 178 4.96 12.57 -7.76
C SER A 178 3.49 12.78 -8.11
N VAL A 179 2.67 11.73 -8.07
CA VAL A 179 1.24 11.80 -8.35
C VAL A 179 0.48 12.43 -7.19
N ILE A 180 0.73 11.98 -5.95
CA ILE A 180 0.12 12.57 -4.74
C ILE A 180 0.40 14.06 -4.66
N LYS A 181 1.64 14.48 -4.92
CA LYS A 181 2.03 15.89 -4.88
C LYS A 181 1.24 16.76 -5.86
N ASN A 182 0.74 16.18 -6.93
CA ASN A 182 -0.06 16.84 -7.97
C ASN A 182 -1.53 16.42 -7.93
N THR A 183 -1.98 15.76 -6.86
CA THR A 183 -3.38 15.37 -6.65
C THR A 183 -4.03 16.30 -5.63
N PHE A 184 -5.21 16.79 -5.97
CA PHE A 184 -5.94 17.81 -5.23
C PHE A 184 -7.40 17.43 -5.07
N VAL A 185 -8.02 17.99 -4.05
CA VAL A 185 -9.45 17.89 -3.77
C VAL A 185 -10.03 19.29 -3.58
N ARG A 186 -11.34 19.41 -3.76
CA ARG A 186 -12.11 20.60 -3.39
C ARG A 186 -12.97 20.29 -2.18
N ASP A 187 -12.93 21.15 -1.17
CA ASP A 187 -13.86 21.13 -0.04
C ASP A 187 -14.59 22.48 0.09
N ASP A 188 -15.27 22.70 1.22
CA ASP A 188 -16.00 23.96 1.51
C ASP A 188 -15.08 25.18 1.70
N PHE A 189 -13.79 24.95 1.95
CA PHE A 189 -12.81 25.98 2.31
C PHE A 189 -11.86 26.31 1.15
N GLY A 190 -11.81 25.47 0.12
CA GLY A 190 -11.09 25.76 -1.12
C GLY A 190 -10.57 24.52 -1.83
N ILE A 191 -9.54 24.73 -2.65
CA ILE A 191 -8.77 23.65 -3.27
C ILE A 191 -7.56 23.37 -2.40
N ARG A 192 -7.32 22.10 -2.11
CA ARG A 192 -6.19 21.68 -1.29
C ARG A 192 -5.58 20.38 -1.75
N ARG A 193 -4.36 20.15 -1.27
CA ARG A 193 -3.70 18.84 -1.34
C ARG A 193 -4.35 17.89 -0.33
N LEU A 194 -4.20 16.60 -0.59
CA LEU A 194 -4.50 15.57 0.39
C LEU A 194 -3.53 15.69 1.56
N THR A 195 -4.01 15.64 2.80
CA THR A 195 -3.15 15.68 3.99
C THR A 195 -2.41 14.33 4.17
N PRO A 196 -1.28 14.28 4.89
CA PRO A 196 -0.65 12.99 5.19
C PRO A 196 -1.61 12.02 5.89
N ARG A 197 -2.47 12.51 6.79
CA ARG A 197 -3.49 11.73 7.47
C ARG A 197 -4.46 11.06 6.50
N GLU A 198 -4.89 11.75 5.46
CA GLU A 198 -5.77 11.18 4.44
C GLU A 198 -5.06 10.08 3.64
N ILE A 199 -3.77 10.23 3.31
CA ILE A 199 -2.99 9.15 2.67
C ILE A 199 -2.86 7.92 3.60
N PHE A 200 -2.69 8.12 4.92
CA PHE A 200 -2.75 7.02 5.89
C PHE A 200 -4.14 6.38 5.99
N ASN A 201 -5.23 7.14 5.81
CA ASN A 201 -6.58 6.59 5.74
C ASN A 201 -6.72 5.64 4.54
N PHE A 202 -6.22 6.01 3.35
CA PHE A 202 -6.17 5.12 2.18
C PHE A 202 -5.28 3.88 2.39
N GLN A 203 -4.30 3.95 3.28
CA GLN A 203 -3.53 2.77 3.70
C GLN A 203 -4.25 1.92 4.77
N GLY A 204 -5.46 2.32 5.17
CA GLY A 204 -6.31 1.64 6.14
C GLY A 204 -5.85 1.78 7.59
N TYR A 205 -5.05 2.81 7.90
CA TYR A 205 -4.67 3.12 9.28
C TYR A 205 -5.84 3.73 10.02
N SER A 206 -6.10 3.27 11.24
CA SER A 206 -7.16 3.80 12.11
C SER A 206 -7.06 5.33 12.27
N LYS A 207 -8.22 5.99 12.43
CA LYS A 207 -8.28 7.41 12.81
C LYS A 207 -7.61 7.69 14.15
N LYS A 208 -7.53 6.68 15.04
CA LYS A 208 -6.83 6.77 16.33
C LYS A 208 -5.31 6.66 16.20
N TYR A 209 -4.77 6.30 15.03
CA TYR A 209 -3.34 6.22 14.83
C TYR A 209 -2.71 7.62 14.86
N VAL A 210 -1.81 7.81 15.82
CA VAL A 210 -1.06 9.05 16.01
C VAL A 210 0.10 9.09 15.03
N LEU A 211 0.12 10.09 14.14
CA LEU A 211 1.23 10.28 13.22
C LEU A 211 2.49 10.71 13.99
N PRO A 212 3.69 10.25 13.60
CA PRO A 212 4.93 10.68 14.23
C PRO A 212 5.13 12.20 14.06
N LYS A 213 5.73 12.83 15.07
CA LYS A 213 6.04 14.27 15.07
C LYS A 213 7.25 14.58 14.18
N ILE A 214 7.05 14.48 12.87
CA ILE A 214 8.06 14.73 11.83
C ILE A 214 7.46 15.62 10.73
N SER A 215 8.29 16.06 9.76
CA SER A 215 7.80 16.92 8.68
C SER A 215 6.78 16.22 7.77
N ASP A 216 5.88 17.00 7.17
CA ASP A 216 4.90 16.50 6.19
C ASP A 216 5.56 15.74 5.04
N THR A 217 6.71 16.22 4.53
CA THR A 217 7.45 15.53 3.47
C THR A 217 7.85 14.11 3.90
N GLN A 218 8.29 13.94 5.16
CA GLN A 218 8.61 12.64 5.71
C GLN A 218 7.34 11.82 5.95
N LEU A 219 6.25 12.43 6.43
CA LEU A 219 4.96 11.75 6.62
C LEU A 219 4.39 11.22 5.30
N TYR A 220 4.37 12.01 4.23
CA TYR A 220 3.95 11.53 2.91
C TYR A 220 4.83 10.37 2.45
N THR A 221 6.15 10.48 2.65
CA THR A 221 7.09 9.43 2.25
C THR A 221 6.83 8.14 3.02
N GLN A 222 6.56 8.23 4.32
CA GLN A 222 6.16 7.09 5.14
C GLN A 222 4.83 6.53 4.67
N ALA A 223 3.80 7.35 4.51
CA ALA A 223 2.46 6.92 4.09
C ALA A 223 2.49 6.17 2.75
N VAL A 224 3.23 6.66 1.76
CA VAL A 224 3.42 5.97 0.46
C VAL A 224 4.12 4.62 0.63
N LYS A 225 5.12 4.57 1.51
CA LYS A 225 5.91 3.36 1.81
C LYS A 225 5.26 2.45 2.85
N SER A 226 4.12 2.80 3.41
CA SER A 226 3.41 1.96 4.36
C SER A 226 2.72 0.79 3.64
N PRO A 227 2.58 -0.35 4.30
CA PRO A 227 1.68 -1.42 3.85
C PRO A 227 0.22 -0.97 3.98
N ASN A 228 -0.66 -1.60 3.19
CA ASN A 228 -2.10 -1.43 3.35
C ASN A 228 -2.59 -2.42 4.43
N LEU A 229 -3.00 -1.93 5.59
CA LEU A 229 -3.27 -2.78 6.75
C LEU A 229 -4.43 -3.76 6.53
N PRO A 230 -5.56 -3.37 5.90
CA PRO A 230 -6.64 -4.30 5.61
C PRO A 230 -6.22 -5.48 4.73
N LEU A 231 -5.33 -5.26 3.74
CA LEU A 231 -4.80 -6.34 2.91
C LEU A 231 -3.97 -7.32 3.74
N ILE A 232 -3.06 -6.80 4.58
CA ILE A 232 -2.24 -7.63 5.47
C ILE A 232 -3.13 -8.43 6.42
N LYS A 233 -4.20 -7.83 6.95
CA LYS A 233 -5.17 -8.52 7.81
C LYS A 233 -5.84 -9.70 7.10
N ARG A 234 -6.37 -9.50 5.88
CA ARG A 234 -7.00 -10.58 5.11
C ARG A 234 -6.02 -11.70 4.76
N LEU A 235 -4.76 -11.35 4.48
CA LEU A 235 -3.70 -12.35 4.23
C LEU A 235 -3.40 -13.15 5.50
N LYS A 236 -3.29 -12.49 6.65
CA LYS A 236 -3.11 -13.15 7.95
C LYS A 236 -4.26 -14.14 8.21
N GLU A 237 -5.51 -13.71 8.09
CA GLU A 237 -6.69 -14.58 8.26
C GLU A 237 -6.69 -15.78 7.30
N ALA A 238 -6.21 -15.59 6.06
CA ALA A 238 -6.07 -16.68 5.10
C ALA A 238 -4.96 -17.66 5.50
N ILE A 239 -3.84 -17.16 6.01
CA ILE A 239 -2.72 -17.97 6.49
C ILE A 239 -3.12 -18.76 7.74
N ASP A 240 -3.76 -18.11 8.73
CA ASP A 240 -4.13 -18.75 9.99
C ASP A 240 -5.01 -19.99 9.76
N ARG A 241 -5.91 -19.95 8.76
CA ARG A 241 -6.76 -21.08 8.35
C ARG A 241 -6.00 -22.33 7.88
N VAL A 242 -4.72 -22.21 7.55
CA VAL A 242 -3.84 -23.35 7.19
C VAL A 242 -3.32 -24.09 8.43
N PHE A 243 -3.22 -23.39 9.57
CA PHE A 243 -2.61 -23.91 10.82
C PHE A 243 -3.61 -24.23 11.94
N LEU A 244 -4.84 -23.71 11.83
CA LEU A 244 -6.00 -24.12 12.64
C LEU A 244 -6.37 -25.57 12.31
#